data_AF-A0A6N7AAI2-F1
#
_entry.id   AF-A0A6N7AAI2-F1
#
_cell.length_a   1.000
_cell.length_b   1.000
_cell.length_c   1.000
_cell.angle_alpha   90.00
_cell.angle_beta   90.00
_cell.angle_gamma   90.00
#
_symmetry.space_group_name_H-M   'P 1'
#
loop_
_entity.id
_entity.type
_entity.pdbx_description
1 polymer ?
#
loop_
_entity_poly.entity_id
_entity_poly.type
_entity_poly.pdbx_seq_one_letter_code
_entity_poly.pdbx_strand_id
1 'polypeptide(L)'
;MNRYILLIGCALLLTAIGLAWWLETRAPQPVALTPTLTGETEYCLTCHANLDEISSSHPVETFGCVICHGGERLALDAGLAHSSMRGGANPSDLTVVEQSCGGANCHSGDAADGRDHIQRVTTSIQVNYTGAITSLRYTFGAQPDQTPIYGALAVTDTSLPSQTGILRLDLFDPAAETSPSLQAFGENCLTCHINAEPAAGKQYQRYTGCAACHSPALPLPSLGEGRGEGGVVHTLTTAIPYSQCNTCHNRGNYDLRTMTFIERTDQPTNQLSNYPTNRLQNYYQPIAQFTQCEYTLDCVDCHTRTEAMGDGDIHAAKADIQYVQCKTCHGTPAELPLTQTLTDPDDLAFRLAFLNPVVDLQLGDTILVTEQGEPLWNTLVLPDGTYQLVGKATKQVFTFRPVMGSGCTQDGRDQSSAYCHTCHAVER
;
A
#
# COMPACT_ATOMS: atom_id res chain seq x y z
N MET A 1 65.40 19.05 32.07
CA MET A 1 64.62 18.69 30.87
C MET A 1 63.83 17.37 31.06
N ASN A 2 64.47 16.28 31.48
CA ASN A 2 63.83 14.96 31.60
C ASN A 2 62.63 14.87 32.57
N ARG A 3 62.63 15.59 33.70
CA ARG A 3 61.50 15.58 34.65
C ARG A 3 60.21 16.20 34.09
N TYR A 4 60.33 17.29 33.31
CA TYR A 4 59.16 17.95 32.72
C TYR A 4 58.55 17.11 31.59
N ILE A 5 59.38 16.44 30.79
CA ILE A 5 58.92 15.52 29.74
C ILE A 5 58.17 14.33 30.37
N LEU A 6 58.70 13.77 31.46
CA LEU A 6 58.04 12.69 32.20
C LEU A 6 56.68 13.13 32.79
N LEU A 7 56.62 14.33 33.37
CA LEU A 7 55.37 14.87 33.93
C LEU A 7 54.31 15.13 32.85
N ILE A 8 54.70 15.66 31.70
CA ILE A 8 53.80 15.85 30.56
C ILE A 8 53.31 14.50 30.02
N GLY A 9 54.21 13.50 29.89
CA GLY A 9 53.84 12.15 29.48
C GLY A 9 52.83 11.48 30.43
N CYS A 10 53.05 11.59 31.75
CA CYS A 10 52.12 11.07 32.76
C CYS A 10 50.77 11.81 32.72
N ALA A 11 50.76 13.13 32.54
CA ALA A 11 49.52 13.90 32.43
C ALA A 11 48.73 13.52 31.17
N LEU A 12 49.40 13.32 30.03
CA LEU A 12 48.76 12.84 28.79
C LEU A 12 48.21 11.42 28.94
N LEU A 13 48.92 10.53 29.63
CA LEU A 13 48.42 9.17 29.89
C LEU A 13 47.21 9.19 30.84
N LEU A 14 47.25 9.95 31.93
CA LEU A 14 46.13 10.06 32.86
C LEU A 14 44.90 10.70 32.23
N THR A 15 45.09 11.71 31.36
CA THR A 15 43.99 12.30 30.61
C THR A 15 43.42 11.32 29.58
N ALA A 16 44.25 10.54 28.89
CA ALA A 16 43.80 9.49 27.99
C ALA A 16 43.02 8.38 28.72
N ILE A 17 43.52 7.91 29.87
CA ILE A 17 42.82 6.91 30.71
C ILE A 17 41.51 7.49 31.26
N GLY A 18 41.53 8.73 31.75
CA GLY A 18 40.33 9.42 32.23
C GLY A 18 39.28 9.60 31.14
N LEU A 19 39.70 9.94 29.91
CA LEU A 19 38.82 10.05 28.76
C LEU A 19 38.26 8.69 28.35
N ALA A 20 39.09 7.65 28.28
CA ALA A 20 38.65 6.29 27.96
C ALA A 20 37.65 5.76 28.99
N TRP A 21 37.91 5.95 30.28
CA TRP A 21 36.99 5.57 31.35
C TRP A 21 35.68 6.38 31.30
N TRP A 22 35.77 7.68 30.98
CA TRP A 22 34.59 8.53 30.80
C TRP A 22 33.74 8.14 29.58
N LEU A 23 34.37 7.70 28.49
CA LEU A 23 33.68 7.16 27.31
C LEU A 23 33.03 5.81 27.62
N GLU A 24 33.75 4.91 28.29
CA GLU A 24 33.25 3.58 28.67
C GLU A 24 32.06 3.66 29.62
N THR A 25 32.12 4.55 30.63
CA THR A 25 31.01 4.75 31.57
C THR A 25 29.77 5.38 30.95
N ARG A 26 29.90 5.94 29.74
CA ARG A 26 28.80 6.48 28.93
C ARG A 26 28.34 5.55 27.82
N ALA A 27 29.00 4.40 27.62
CA ALA A 27 28.59 3.43 26.62
C ALA A 27 27.18 2.93 26.98
N PRO A 28 26.24 2.91 26.01
CA PRO A 28 24.89 2.46 26.27
C PRO A 28 24.92 0.97 26.65
N GLN A 29 24.13 0.60 27.66
CA GLN A 29 23.99 -0.80 28.04
C GLN A 29 23.17 -1.53 26.96
N PRO A 30 23.69 -2.60 26.34
CA PRO A 30 22.99 -3.28 25.27
C PRO A 30 21.66 -3.87 25.75
N VAL A 31 20.59 -3.54 25.04
CA VAL A 31 19.28 -4.20 25.18
C VAL A 31 19.23 -5.32 24.14
N ALA A 32 19.38 -6.56 24.60
CA ALA A 32 19.38 -7.74 23.75
C ALA A 32 17.97 -8.17 23.36
N LEU A 33 17.73 -8.29 22.05
CA LEU A 33 16.56 -8.95 21.47
C LEU A 33 17.06 -10.14 20.64
N THR A 34 16.47 -11.33 20.82
CA THR A 34 16.79 -12.50 19.97
C THR A 34 15.51 -12.98 19.32
N PRO A 35 15.24 -12.58 18.06
CA PRO A 35 14.00 -12.89 17.39
C PRO A 35 13.86 -14.40 17.16
N THR A 36 12.65 -14.94 17.33
CA THR A 36 12.43 -16.40 17.19
C THR A 36 12.61 -16.89 15.75
N LEU A 37 12.37 -16.05 14.74
CA LEU A 37 12.49 -16.40 13.34
C LEU A 37 13.96 -16.54 12.89
N THR A 38 14.84 -15.67 13.40
CA THR A 38 16.26 -15.63 12.99
C THR A 38 17.18 -16.35 13.98
N GLY A 39 16.84 -16.35 15.28
CA GLY A 39 17.71 -16.84 16.34
C GLY A 39 18.96 -15.99 16.56
N GLU A 40 19.06 -14.82 15.94
CA GLU A 40 20.24 -13.97 15.98
C GLU A 40 20.03 -12.75 16.87
N THR A 41 20.83 -12.61 17.93
CA THR A 41 20.72 -11.47 18.85
C THR A 41 21.03 -10.15 18.15
N GLU A 42 20.20 -9.14 18.39
CA GLU A 42 20.35 -7.76 17.93
C GLU A 42 20.21 -6.76 19.09
N TYR A 43 20.82 -5.59 18.94
CA TYR A 43 20.88 -4.52 19.95
C TYR A 43 20.18 -3.22 19.52
N CYS A 44 19.35 -3.26 18.48
CA CYS A 44 18.66 -2.08 17.92
C CYS A 44 17.81 -1.34 18.97
N LEU A 45 17.14 -2.09 19.85
CA LEU A 45 16.32 -1.54 20.94
C LEU A 45 17.13 -0.82 22.03
N THR A 46 18.46 -0.88 21.99
CA THR A 46 19.33 -0.09 22.88
C THR A 46 19.14 1.41 22.63
N CYS A 47 19.00 1.80 21.36
CA CYS A 47 18.78 3.19 20.96
C CYS A 47 17.33 3.48 20.54
N HIS A 48 16.57 2.45 20.17
CA HIS A 48 15.19 2.54 19.68
C HIS A 48 14.15 1.94 20.64
N ALA A 49 14.27 2.23 21.93
CA ALA A 49 13.45 1.59 22.98
C ALA A 49 11.95 1.94 22.97
N ASN A 50 11.54 3.03 22.31
CA ASN A 50 10.17 3.56 22.33
C ASN A 50 9.45 3.41 20.98
N LEU A 51 9.78 2.38 20.19
CA LEU A 51 9.09 2.11 18.93
C LEU A 51 7.79 1.36 19.18
N ASP A 52 6.72 1.77 18.50
CA ASP A 52 5.48 1.01 18.44
C ASP A 52 5.73 -0.34 17.76
N GLU A 53 5.02 -1.37 18.23
CA GLU A 53 4.98 -2.65 17.53
C GLU A 53 4.41 -2.44 16.12
N ILE A 54 5.10 -2.99 15.13
CA ILE A 54 4.76 -2.79 13.72
C ILE A 54 3.36 -3.32 13.37
N SER A 55 3.01 -4.53 13.81
CA SER A 55 1.67 -5.09 13.73
C SER A 55 1.64 -6.43 14.45
N SER A 56 0.45 -6.91 14.79
CA SER A 56 0.24 -8.28 15.30
C SER A 56 0.73 -9.39 14.35
N SER A 57 0.87 -9.08 13.05
CA SER A 57 1.40 -10.01 12.05
C SER A 57 2.93 -9.95 11.92
N HIS A 58 3.56 -8.93 12.51
CA HIS A 58 5.00 -8.72 12.48
C HIS A 58 5.57 -8.43 13.89
N PRO A 59 5.27 -9.24 14.92
CA PRO A 59 5.74 -8.97 16.27
C PRO A 59 7.27 -8.92 16.35
N VAL A 60 7.80 -7.94 17.08
CA VAL A 60 9.25 -7.65 17.12
C VAL A 60 10.04 -8.80 17.75
N GLU A 61 9.46 -9.53 18.69
CA GLU A 61 10.03 -10.74 19.29
C GLU A 61 10.13 -11.92 18.33
N THR A 62 9.38 -11.89 17.22
CA THR A 62 9.46 -12.93 16.19
C THR A 62 10.42 -12.54 15.10
N PHE A 63 10.28 -11.34 14.55
CA PHE A 63 11.00 -10.91 13.35
C PHE A 63 12.31 -10.17 13.68
N GLY A 64 12.32 -9.37 14.74
CA GLY A 64 13.37 -8.41 15.00
C GLY A 64 13.37 -7.22 14.06
N CYS A 65 14.39 -6.38 14.18
CA CYS A 65 14.58 -5.18 13.38
C CYS A 65 15.40 -5.48 12.12
N VAL A 66 16.47 -6.27 12.26
CA VAL A 66 17.48 -6.45 11.21
C VAL A 66 16.95 -7.24 10.01
N ILE A 67 15.98 -8.14 10.20
CA ILE A 67 15.40 -8.90 9.08
C ILE A 67 14.72 -7.99 8.06
N CYS A 68 14.13 -6.87 8.50
CA CYS A 68 13.48 -5.89 7.64
C CYS A 68 14.47 -4.79 7.25
N HIS A 69 15.15 -4.20 8.24
CA HIS A 69 15.95 -2.99 8.05
C HIS A 69 17.39 -3.25 7.63
N GLY A 70 17.92 -4.46 7.76
CA GLY A 70 19.37 -4.71 7.68
C GLY A 70 20.13 -4.09 8.85
N GLY A 71 21.39 -3.72 8.64
CA GLY A 71 22.25 -3.14 9.66
C GLY A 71 23.09 -4.15 10.44
N GLU A 72 24.06 -3.64 11.20
CA GLU A 72 25.00 -4.44 11.99
C GLU A 72 24.42 -4.74 13.38
N ARG A 73 23.80 -5.91 13.53
CA ARG A 73 22.95 -6.29 14.68
C ARG A 73 23.57 -6.09 16.07
N LEU A 74 24.89 -6.20 16.21
CA LEU A 74 25.59 -6.08 17.49
C LEU A 74 26.28 -4.72 17.71
N ALA A 75 26.22 -3.82 16.72
CA ALA A 75 26.90 -2.53 16.81
C ALA A 75 26.05 -1.52 17.62
N LEU A 76 26.72 -0.77 18.50
CA LEU A 76 26.12 0.33 19.28
C LEU A 76 26.58 1.72 18.80
N ASP A 77 27.61 1.76 17.95
CA ASP A 77 27.95 2.97 17.20
C ASP A 77 26.94 3.14 16.07
N ALA A 78 26.28 4.30 16.00
CA ALA A 78 25.21 4.55 15.04
C ALA A 78 25.69 4.46 13.57
N GLY A 79 26.94 4.85 13.28
CA GLY A 79 27.50 4.76 11.94
C GLY A 79 27.67 3.31 11.51
N LEU A 80 28.23 2.48 12.39
CA LEU A 80 28.39 1.05 12.13
C LEU A 80 27.06 0.31 12.10
N ALA A 81 26.18 0.55 13.08
CA ALA A 81 24.86 -0.08 13.18
C ALA A 81 24.02 0.13 11.91
N HIS A 82 24.09 1.32 11.32
CA HIS A 82 23.31 1.66 10.11
C HIS A 82 24.05 1.43 8.79
N SER A 83 25.30 0.94 8.82
CA SER A 83 26.17 0.88 7.62
C SER A 83 25.66 -0.06 6.52
N SER A 84 24.81 -1.03 6.87
CA SER A 84 24.23 -2.02 5.97
C SER A 84 22.69 -2.00 5.95
N MET A 85 22.09 -0.85 6.26
CA MET A 85 20.63 -0.68 6.22
C MET A 85 20.05 -0.75 4.80
N ARG A 86 18.91 -1.40 4.67
CA ARG A 86 18.12 -1.53 3.44
C ARG A 86 17.13 -0.38 3.33
N GLY A 87 17.18 0.38 2.24
CA GLY A 87 16.22 1.45 1.97
C GLY A 87 16.28 2.63 2.95
N GLY A 88 17.34 2.73 3.76
CA GLY A 88 17.48 3.76 4.79
C GLY A 88 16.30 3.76 5.75
N ALA A 89 15.54 4.85 5.79
CA ALA A 89 14.38 4.98 6.66
C ALA A 89 13.16 4.17 6.19
N ASN A 90 13.10 3.72 4.94
CA ASN A 90 11.98 2.96 4.39
C ASN A 90 12.43 1.58 3.87
N PRO A 91 12.38 0.52 4.71
CA PRO A 91 12.69 -0.83 4.24
C PRO A 91 11.63 -1.35 3.25
N SER A 92 10.45 -0.75 3.15
CA SER A 92 9.40 -1.19 2.23
C SER A 92 9.52 -0.63 0.81
N ASP A 93 10.56 0.16 0.53
CA ASP A 93 10.85 0.70 -0.79
C ASP A 93 11.08 -0.44 -1.80
N LEU A 94 10.47 -0.34 -2.98
CA LEU A 94 10.49 -1.41 -3.98
C LEU A 94 11.89 -1.73 -4.52
N THR A 95 12.86 -0.84 -4.35
CA THR A 95 14.26 -1.10 -4.72
C THR A 95 14.97 -2.09 -3.80
N VAL A 96 14.48 -2.27 -2.56
CA VAL A 96 15.04 -3.20 -1.57
C VAL A 96 14.04 -4.22 -1.03
N VAL A 97 12.77 -4.14 -1.46
CA VAL A 97 11.64 -4.90 -0.90
C VAL A 97 11.86 -6.41 -0.89
N GLU A 98 12.55 -6.96 -1.89
CA GLU A 98 12.86 -8.39 -1.95
C GLU A 98 13.75 -8.84 -0.78
N GLN A 99 14.64 -7.97 -0.30
CA GLN A 99 15.56 -8.27 0.79
C GLN A 99 14.95 -7.98 2.17
N SER A 100 13.98 -7.07 2.24
CA SER A 100 13.40 -6.57 3.50
C SER A 100 12.04 -7.18 3.82
N CYS A 101 11.11 -7.18 2.86
CA CYS A 101 9.77 -7.75 2.98
C CYS A 101 9.65 -9.10 2.27
N GLY A 102 10.60 -9.45 1.41
CA GLY A 102 10.65 -10.70 0.67
C GLY A 102 11.34 -11.83 1.43
N GLY A 103 11.48 -12.96 0.76
CA GLY A 103 12.00 -14.21 1.27
C GLY A 103 10.93 -15.31 1.38
N ALA A 104 11.39 -16.55 1.46
CA ALA A 104 10.53 -17.74 1.49
C ALA A 104 9.59 -17.81 2.70
N ASN A 105 9.83 -17.02 3.75
CA ASN A 105 8.97 -16.92 4.94
C ASN A 105 8.14 -15.62 4.96
N CYS A 106 8.24 -14.79 3.91
CA CYS A 106 7.64 -13.46 3.86
C CYS A 106 6.84 -13.27 2.55
N HIS A 107 6.96 -12.11 1.89
CA HIS A 107 6.08 -11.64 0.81
C HIS A 107 6.61 -11.87 -0.63
N SER A 108 7.57 -12.78 -0.83
CA SER A 108 7.93 -13.32 -2.15
C SER A 108 7.90 -14.87 -2.18
N GLY A 109 6.99 -15.45 -1.38
CA GLY A 109 6.76 -16.89 -1.33
C GLY A 109 5.81 -17.41 -2.41
N ASP A 110 5.28 -18.61 -2.21
CA ASP A 110 4.40 -19.30 -3.15
C ASP A 110 3.05 -18.57 -3.34
N ALA A 111 2.59 -18.44 -4.58
CA ALA A 111 1.30 -17.84 -4.93
C ALA A 111 0.11 -18.67 -4.43
N ALA A 112 0.23 -20.00 -4.38
CA ALA A 112 -0.79 -20.89 -3.82
C ALA A 112 -0.99 -20.66 -2.30
N ASP A 113 0.07 -20.23 -1.61
CA ASP A 113 0.00 -19.81 -0.20
C ASP A 113 -0.47 -18.35 -0.04
N GLY A 114 -0.62 -17.61 -1.15
CA GLY A 114 -0.91 -16.18 -1.18
C GLY A 114 0.26 -15.32 -0.70
N ARG A 115 1.51 -15.73 -0.96
CA ARG A 115 2.73 -15.06 -0.46
C ARG A 115 3.55 -14.35 -1.55
N ASP A 116 3.02 -14.24 -2.75
CA ASP A 116 3.65 -13.67 -3.95
C ASP A 116 3.48 -12.14 -4.09
N HIS A 117 3.24 -11.42 -2.99
CA HIS A 117 2.83 -10.02 -3.01
C HIS A 117 3.82 -9.11 -3.74
N ILE A 118 5.13 -9.33 -3.58
CA ILE A 118 6.16 -8.50 -4.24
C ILE A 118 6.05 -8.61 -5.77
N GLN A 119 5.89 -9.83 -6.30
CA GLN A 119 5.72 -10.02 -7.74
C GLN A 119 4.48 -9.28 -8.24
N ARG A 120 3.34 -9.45 -7.56
CA ARG A 120 2.09 -8.79 -7.94
C ARG A 120 2.20 -7.26 -7.92
N VAL A 121 2.76 -6.70 -6.85
CA VAL A 121 2.88 -5.25 -6.69
C VAL A 121 3.79 -4.67 -7.76
N THR A 122 4.94 -5.29 -8.02
CA THR A 122 5.93 -4.76 -8.98
C THR A 122 5.41 -4.77 -10.43
N THR A 123 4.53 -5.71 -10.80
CA THR A 123 3.88 -5.72 -12.12
C THR A 123 2.59 -4.88 -12.19
N SER A 124 2.09 -4.39 -11.06
CA SER A 124 0.86 -3.58 -11.02
C SER A 124 0.98 -2.22 -11.71
N ILE A 125 -0.15 -1.72 -12.22
CA ILE A 125 -0.25 -0.37 -12.82
C ILE A 125 0.07 0.75 -11.82
N GLN A 126 -0.08 0.50 -10.52
CA GLN A 126 0.26 1.46 -9.46
C GLN A 126 1.77 1.69 -9.36
N VAL A 127 2.60 0.75 -9.83
CA VAL A 127 4.05 0.87 -9.93
C VAL A 127 4.48 1.36 -11.31
N ASN A 128 4.02 0.70 -12.36
CA ASN A 128 4.63 0.88 -13.68
C ASN A 128 4.06 2.05 -14.49
N TYR A 129 2.84 2.55 -14.21
CA TYR A 129 2.16 3.58 -14.99
C TYR A 129 2.17 3.38 -16.53
N THR A 130 2.28 2.12 -16.96
CA THR A 130 2.59 1.74 -18.34
C THR A 130 1.53 2.22 -19.34
N GLY A 131 0.26 2.18 -18.95
CA GLY A 131 -0.85 2.61 -19.80
C GLY A 131 -0.76 4.08 -20.21
N ALA A 132 -0.39 4.98 -19.29
CA ALA A 132 -0.24 6.40 -19.60
C ALA A 132 1.00 6.66 -20.46
N ILE A 133 2.14 6.03 -20.12
CA ILE A 133 3.38 6.12 -20.90
C ILE A 133 3.13 5.66 -22.34
N THR A 134 2.53 4.48 -22.50
CA THR A 134 2.16 3.88 -23.79
C THR A 134 1.22 4.79 -24.58
N SER A 135 0.14 5.25 -23.94
CA SER A 135 -0.86 6.11 -24.59
C SER A 135 -0.27 7.42 -25.10
N LEU A 136 0.60 8.06 -24.33
CA LEU A 136 1.23 9.32 -24.73
C LEU A 136 2.27 9.10 -25.84
N ARG A 137 3.13 8.08 -25.71
CA ARG A 137 4.11 7.76 -26.76
C ARG A 137 3.42 7.43 -28.08
N TYR A 138 2.31 6.70 -28.04
CA TYR A 138 1.49 6.44 -29.23
C TYR A 138 0.89 7.73 -29.81
N THR A 139 0.29 8.57 -28.95
CA THR A 139 -0.34 9.84 -29.34
C THR A 139 0.64 10.81 -30.02
N PHE A 140 1.88 10.85 -29.54
CA PHE A 140 2.94 11.70 -30.11
C PHE A 140 3.81 11.01 -31.18
N GLY A 141 3.44 9.80 -31.61
CA GLY A 141 4.13 9.07 -32.69
C GLY A 141 5.52 8.54 -32.31
N ALA A 142 5.85 8.45 -31.02
CA ALA A 142 7.09 7.87 -30.51
C ALA A 142 7.05 6.33 -30.47
N GLN A 143 5.87 5.72 -30.61
CA GLN A 143 5.70 4.28 -30.81
C GLN A 143 4.52 4.00 -31.76
N PRO A 144 4.53 2.85 -32.48
CA PRO A 144 3.61 2.60 -33.59
C PRO A 144 2.21 2.13 -33.18
N ASP A 145 2.05 1.58 -31.97
CA ASP A 145 0.79 1.02 -31.47
C ASP A 145 0.67 1.22 -29.94
N GLN A 146 -0.40 0.65 -29.36
CA GLN A 146 -0.68 0.70 -27.93
C GLN A 146 -0.16 -0.52 -27.15
N THR A 147 0.76 -1.30 -27.72
CA THR A 147 1.41 -2.37 -26.96
C THR A 147 2.34 -1.76 -25.91
N PRO A 148 2.23 -2.15 -24.63
CA PRO A 148 3.14 -1.67 -23.59
C PRO A 148 4.59 -2.06 -23.84
N ILE A 149 5.49 -1.06 -23.83
CA ILE A 149 6.94 -1.25 -23.96
C ILE A 149 7.68 -0.73 -22.72
N TYR A 150 7.18 0.36 -22.13
CA TYR A 150 7.87 1.09 -21.07
C TYR A 150 7.00 1.25 -19.82
N GLY A 151 7.64 1.17 -18.67
CA GLY A 151 7.07 1.53 -17.37
C GLY A 151 7.92 2.60 -16.66
N ALA A 152 7.37 3.22 -15.64
CA ALA A 152 8.09 4.07 -14.69
C ALA A 152 9.18 3.29 -13.93
N LEU A 153 9.08 1.96 -13.91
CA LEU A 153 10.15 1.03 -13.59
C LEU A 153 10.25 -0.04 -14.68
N ALA A 154 11.46 -0.54 -14.89
CA ALA A 154 11.65 -1.78 -15.62
C ALA A 154 11.18 -2.96 -14.76
N VAL A 155 10.42 -3.86 -15.36
CA VAL A 155 9.88 -5.06 -14.67
C VAL A 155 9.73 -6.21 -15.65
N THR A 156 9.86 -7.42 -15.14
CA THR A 156 9.56 -8.66 -15.88
C THR A 156 8.43 -9.37 -15.15
N ASP A 157 7.43 -9.78 -15.92
CA ASP A 157 6.40 -10.68 -15.42
C ASP A 157 6.98 -12.09 -15.29
N THR A 158 7.02 -12.60 -14.07
CA THR A 158 7.50 -13.95 -13.76
C THR A 158 6.35 -14.94 -13.54
N SER A 159 5.10 -14.46 -13.57
CA SER A 159 3.91 -15.29 -13.52
C SER A 159 3.67 -15.92 -14.89
N LEU A 160 4.12 -17.17 -15.05
CA LEU A 160 4.01 -17.89 -16.32
C LEU A 160 3.04 -19.09 -16.19
N PRO A 161 2.10 -19.27 -17.13
CA PRO A 161 1.88 -18.44 -18.33
C PRO A 161 1.17 -17.12 -17.99
N SER A 162 1.65 -16.01 -18.56
CA SER A 162 1.00 -14.70 -18.42
C SER A 162 -0.37 -14.69 -19.08
N GLN A 163 -1.36 -14.09 -18.42
CA GLN A 163 -2.72 -13.95 -18.93
C GLN A 163 -2.84 -12.86 -19.99
N THR A 164 -1.97 -11.85 -19.95
CA THR A 164 -1.98 -10.71 -20.90
C THR A 164 -0.99 -10.89 -22.04
N GLY A 165 0.05 -11.73 -21.84
CA GLY A 165 1.15 -11.91 -22.77
C GLY A 165 2.19 -10.78 -22.76
N ILE A 166 2.04 -9.80 -21.85
CA ILE A 166 3.00 -8.71 -21.67
C ILE A 166 4.04 -9.14 -20.64
N LEU A 167 5.18 -9.62 -21.11
CA LEU A 167 6.17 -10.25 -20.23
C LEU A 167 7.19 -9.28 -19.62
N ARG A 168 7.31 -8.07 -20.17
CA ARG A 168 8.37 -7.13 -19.78
C ARG A 168 8.00 -5.69 -20.11
N LEU A 169 8.43 -4.78 -19.24
CA LEU A 169 8.54 -3.36 -19.52
C LEU A 169 9.98 -2.91 -19.30
N ASP A 170 10.49 -2.07 -20.20
CA ASP A 170 11.74 -1.35 -19.98
C ASP A 170 11.48 -0.03 -19.23
N LEU A 171 12.52 0.58 -18.66
CA LEU A 171 12.40 1.87 -17.99
C LEU A 171 12.15 2.97 -19.02
N PHE A 172 11.07 3.74 -18.82
CA PHE A 172 10.81 4.96 -19.59
C PHE A 172 11.87 6.02 -19.25
N ASP A 173 12.62 6.47 -20.25
CA ASP A 173 13.58 7.57 -20.13
C ASP A 173 13.05 8.81 -20.86
N PRO A 174 12.50 9.80 -20.12
CA PRO A 174 12.01 11.03 -20.73
C PRO A 174 13.09 11.82 -21.47
N ALA A 175 14.36 11.73 -21.05
CA ALA A 175 15.45 12.47 -21.69
C ALA A 175 15.82 11.91 -23.07
N ALA A 176 15.48 10.64 -23.33
CA ALA A 176 15.66 9.99 -24.62
C ALA A 176 14.56 10.33 -25.63
N GLU A 177 13.45 10.93 -25.19
CA GLU A 177 12.33 11.29 -26.07
C GLU A 177 12.62 12.54 -26.91
N THR A 178 12.13 12.56 -28.14
CA THR A 178 12.31 13.71 -29.05
C THR A 178 11.17 14.72 -28.99
N SER A 179 10.01 14.32 -28.47
CA SER A 179 8.84 15.19 -28.33
C SER A 179 8.97 16.03 -27.05
N PRO A 180 8.90 17.37 -27.13
CA PRO A 180 8.87 18.22 -25.93
C PRO A 180 7.73 17.86 -24.97
N SER A 181 6.60 17.39 -25.50
CA SER A 181 5.46 16.95 -24.68
C SER A 181 5.76 15.66 -23.90
N LEU A 182 6.55 14.74 -24.46
CA LEU A 182 6.95 13.51 -23.75
C LEU A 182 8.02 13.79 -22.70
N GLN A 183 8.95 14.71 -22.98
CA GLN A 183 9.90 15.21 -21.98
C GLN A 183 9.17 15.87 -20.81
N ALA A 184 8.25 16.80 -21.11
CA ALA A 184 7.44 17.48 -20.09
C ALA A 184 6.54 16.50 -19.29
N PHE A 185 6.01 15.45 -19.93
CA PHE A 185 5.29 14.40 -19.23
C PHE A 185 6.18 13.70 -18.20
N GLY A 186 7.41 13.37 -18.57
CA GLY A 186 8.39 12.77 -17.65
C GLY A 186 8.68 13.65 -16.44
N GLU A 187 8.84 14.95 -16.65
CA GLU A 187 9.13 15.93 -15.59
C GLU A 187 7.93 16.14 -14.64
N ASN A 188 6.71 16.17 -15.17
CA ASN A 188 5.55 16.67 -14.43
C ASN A 188 4.57 15.60 -13.95
N CYS A 189 4.64 14.36 -14.46
CA CYS A 189 3.60 13.36 -14.23
C CYS A 189 4.10 12.07 -13.54
N LEU A 190 5.41 11.86 -13.42
CA LEU A 190 5.97 10.62 -12.86
C LEU A 190 6.20 10.64 -11.34
N THR A 191 5.55 11.53 -10.59
CA THR A 191 5.77 11.71 -9.13
C THR A 191 4.69 11.07 -8.23
N CYS A 192 3.60 10.56 -8.81
CA CYS A 192 2.45 10.04 -8.05
C CYS A 192 2.48 8.53 -7.76
N HIS A 193 3.17 7.74 -8.59
CA HIS A 193 3.16 6.28 -8.48
C HIS A 193 3.95 5.80 -7.26
N ILE A 194 3.65 4.59 -6.76
CA ILE A 194 4.00 4.21 -5.38
C ILE A 194 5.52 4.09 -5.13
N ASN A 195 6.33 3.94 -6.17
CA ASN A 195 7.78 3.91 -6.13
C ASN A 195 8.44 5.27 -6.46
N ALA A 196 7.65 6.26 -6.86
CA ALA A 196 8.18 7.55 -7.26
C ALA A 196 8.50 8.42 -6.05
N GLU A 197 9.59 9.20 -6.17
CA GLU A 197 9.89 10.30 -5.25
C GLU A 197 8.70 11.28 -5.24
N PRO A 198 8.09 11.55 -4.07
CA PRO A 198 7.01 12.51 -4.00
C PRO A 198 7.47 13.92 -4.39
N ALA A 199 6.58 14.69 -5.02
CA ALA A 199 6.84 16.10 -5.28
C ALA A 199 7.11 16.88 -3.98
N ALA A 200 7.88 17.97 -4.07
CA ALA A 200 8.16 18.81 -2.91
C ALA A 200 6.88 19.50 -2.39
N GLY A 201 6.68 19.49 -1.08
CA GLY A 201 5.57 20.19 -0.42
C GLY A 201 4.88 19.33 0.63
N LYS A 202 4.35 19.97 1.67
CA LYS A 202 3.68 19.26 2.78
C LYS A 202 2.49 18.42 2.31
N GLN A 203 1.75 18.91 1.32
CA GLN A 203 0.59 18.22 0.77
C GLN A 203 0.96 16.92 0.03
N TYR A 204 2.20 16.77 -0.42
CA TYR A 204 2.69 15.60 -1.15
C TYR A 204 3.43 14.59 -0.28
N GLN A 205 3.63 14.90 1.00
CA GLN A 205 4.29 13.99 1.94
C GLN A 205 3.52 12.68 2.03
N ARG A 206 4.21 11.60 1.70
CA ARG A 206 3.70 10.23 1.69
C ARG A 206 4.85 9.24 1.79
N TYR A 207 4.53 8.02 2.20
CA TYR A 207 5.45 6.89 2.08
C TYR A 207 5.46 6.34 0.64
N THR A 208 6.48 5.53 0.34
CA THR A 208 6.64 4.81 -0.93
C THR A 208 6.62 3.30 -0.68
N GLY A 209 6.45 2.51 -1.74
CA GLY A 209 6.39 1.05 -1.67
C GLY A 209 5.21 0.56 -0.85
N CYS A 210 5.40 -0.50 -0.05
CA CYS A 210 4.30 -1.12 0.70
C CYS A 210 3.72 -0.17 1.76
N ALA A 211 4.58 0.63 2.42
CA ALA A 211 4.17 1.61 3.42
C ALA A 211 3.29 2.73 2.84
N ALA A 212 3.31 2.96 1.52
CA ALA A 212 2.44 3.92 0.85
C ALA A 212 0.95 3.62 1.07
N CYS A 213 0.58 2.37 1.36
CA CYS A 213 -0.79 1.98 1.69
C CYS A 213 -0.89 1.47 3.13
N HIS A 214 0.10 0.68 3.57
CA HIS A 214 0.03 -0.03 4.84
C HIS A 214 0.43 0.80 6.07
N SER A 215 0.96 2.01 5.91
CA SER A 215 1.30 2.90 7.05
C SER A 215 0.53 4.22 6.98
N PRO A 216 -0.76 4.24 7.36
CA PRO A 216 -1.57 5.46 7.30
C PRO A 216 -0.94 6.62 8.07
N ALA A 217 -0.80 7.77 7.41
CA ALA A 217 -0.19 8.96 8.02
C ALA A 217 -1.06 9.58 9.13
N LEU A 218 -2.33 9.17 9.23
CA LEU A 218 -3.31 9.65 10.19
C LEU A 218 -3.63 8.62 11.26
N PRO A 219 -3.87 9.06 12.50
CA PRO A 219 -4.42 8.19 13.54
C PRO A 219 -5.72 7.57 13.03
N LEU A 220 -5.75 6.24 13.01
CA LEU A 220 -6.95 5.48 12.68
C LEU A 220 -7.76 5.21 13.96
N PRO A 221 -9.08 5.41 13.96
CA PRO A 221 -9.93 5.04 15.09
C PRO A 221 -9.80 3.55 15.48
N SER A 222 -9.44 2.70 14.52
CA SER A 222 -9.29 1.26 14.67
C SER A 222 -7.95 0.80 15.26
N LEU A 223 -6.91 1.66 15.28
CA LEU A 223 -5.55 1.29 15.67
C LEU A 223 -5.10 1.82 17.05
N GLY A 224 -5.95 2.55 17.78
CA GLY A 224 -5.48 3.28 18.96
C GLY A 224 -4.46 4.37 18.59
N GLU A 225 -4.02 5.17 19.56
CA GLU A 225 -3.08 6.28 19.34
C GLU A 225 -1.64 5.78 19.05
N GLY A 226 -1.43 5.17 17.88
CA GLY A 226 -0.13 4.65 17.43
C GLY A 226 0.78 5.73 16.84
N ARG A 227 1.12 6.74 17.64
CA ARG A 227 2.21 7.67 17.29
C ARG A 227 3.26 7.62 18.39
N GLY A 228 4.35 6.89 18.13
CA GLY A 228 5.60 7.02 18.88
C GLY A 228 6.08 8.48 19.01
N GLU A 229 6.87 8.74 20.04
CA GLU A 229 7.46 10.07 20.30
C GLU A 229 8.18 10.60 19.05
N GLY A 230 7.88 11.86 18.67
CA GLY A 230 8.53 12.53 17.54
C GLY A 230 7.85 12.39 16.17
N GLY A 231 6.69 11.71 16.09
CA GLY A 231 5.90 11.64 14.84
C GLY A 231 6.40 10.61 13.83
N VAL A 232 7.21 9.64 14.28
CA VAL A 232 7.63 8.49 13.49
C VAL A 232 6.51 7.45 13.49
N VAL A 233 6.03 7.07 12.31
CA VAL A 233 5.07 5.97 12.15
C VAL A 233 5.87 4.69 11.90
N HIS A 234 5.77 3.74 12.82
CA HIS A 234 6.39 2.42 12.71
C HIS A 234 5.30 1.35 12.83
N THR A 235 4.22 1.48 12.06
CA THR A 235 3.08 0.57 12.08
C THR A 235 2.64 0.20 10.67
N LEU A 236 2.19 -1.04 10.50
CA LEU A 236 1.57 -1.59 9.30
C LEU A 236 0.14 -2.03 9.62
N THR A 237 -0.77 -1.81 8.67
CA THR A 237 -2.18 -2.20 8.82
C THR A 237 -2.81 -2.63 7.50
N THR A 238 -3.82 -3.47 7.61
CA THR A 238 -4.76 -3.85 6.55
C THR A 238 -6.06 -3.02 6.62
N ALA A 239 -6.24 -2.20 7.66
CA ALA A 239 -7.37 -1.29 7.85
C ALA A 239 -7.09 0.06 7.16
N ILE A 240 -7.11 0.07 5.82
CA ILE A 240 -6.68 1.22 5.02
C ILE A 240 -7.87 2.15 4.72
N PRO A 241 -7.90 3.40 5.24
CA PRO A 241 -8.99 4.34 4.97
C PRO A 241 -8.85 4.98 3.59
N TYR A 242 -9.94 5.50 3.03
CA TYR A 242 -9.92 6.21 1.73
C TYR A 242 -8.93 7.38 1.70
N SER A 243 -8.68 8.02 2.85
CA SER A 243 -7.74 9.15 2.94
C SER A 243 -6.33 8.75 2.56
N GLN A 244 -5.94 7.50 2.79
CA GLN A 244 -4.64 6.98 2.37
C GLN A 244 -4.56 6.86 0.85
N CYS A 245 -5.63 6.40 0.20
CA CYS A 245 -5.73 6.37 -1.27
C CYS A 245 -5.67 7.80 -1.83
N ASN A 246 -6.33 8.75 -1.17
CA ASN A 246 -6.37 10.15 -1.58
C ASN A 246 -5.07 10.93 -1.34
N THR A 247 -4.07 10.31 -0.70
CA THR A 247 -2.69 10.83 -0.70
C THR A 247 -2.12 10.91 -2.12
N CYS A 248 -2.62 10.10 -3.07
CA CYS A 248 -2.31 10.17 -4.50
C CYS A 248 -3.55 10.40 -5.39
N HIS A 249 -4.66 9.71 -5.11
CA HIS A 249 -5.88 9.78 -5.92
C HIS A 249 -6.75 10.99 -5.57
N ASN A 250 -7.62 11.39 -6.50
CA ASN A 250 -8.56 12.49 -6.30
C ASN A 250 -7.89 13.81 -5.87
N ARG A 251 -6.66 14.05 -6.32
CA ARG A 251 -5.86 15.24 -5.96
C ARG A 251 -5.91 16.39 -6.96
N GLY A 252 -6.29 16.11 -8.19
CA GLY A 252 -6.24 17.06 -9.30
C GLY A 252 -6.49 16.38 -10.63
N ASN A 253 -6.37 17.14 -11.72
CA ASN A 253 -6.53 16.66 -13.08
C ASN A 253 -5.28 16.94 -13.89
N TYR A 254 -4.98 16.08 -14.86
CA TYR A 254 -3.90 16.32 -15.81
C TYR A 254 -4.40 17.22 -16.95
N ASP A 255 -3.68 18.31 -17.24
CA ASP A 255 -3.83 19.03 -18.50
C ASP A 255 -2.86 18.45 -19.53
N LEU A 256 -3.39 17.65 -20.46
CA LEU A 256 -2.62 16.99 -21.50
C LEU A 256 -2.11 17.96 -22.59
N ARG A 257 -2.57 19.22 -22.63
CA ARG A 257 -2.05 20.21 -23.60
C ARG A 257 -0.75 20.81 -23.11
N THR A 258 -0.64 21.05 -21.81
CA THR A 258 0.54 21.64 -21.16
C THR A 258 1.41 20.61 -20.46
N MET A 259 0.95 19.36 -20.33
CA MET A 259 1.61 18.28 -19.59
C MET A 259 1.85 18.67 -18.13
N THR A 260 0.82 19.19 -17.47
CA THR A 260 0.89 19.66 -16.08
C THR A 260 -0.22 19.06 -15.24
N PHE A 261 0.05 18.86 -13.95
CA PHE A 261 -0.95 18.48 -12.97
C PHE A 261 -1.63 19.72 -12.36
N ILE A 262 -2.95 19.80 -12.47
CA ILE A 262 -3.78 20.86 -11.89
C ILE A 262 -4.38 20.34 -10.58
N GLU A 263 -3.83 20.80 -9.45
CA GLU A 263 -4.33 20.45 -8.12
C GLU A 263 -5.78 20.93 -7.90
N ARG A 264 -6.51 20.18 -7.07
CA ARG A 264 -7.83 20.59 -6.57
C ARG A 264 -7.73 21.81 -5.67
N THR A 265 -8.61 22.78 -5.89
CA THR A 265 -8.76 23.96 -5.04
C THR A 265 -9.89 23.84 -4.01
N ASP A 266 -10.71 22.78 -4.09
CA ASP A 266 -11.87 22.54 -3.22
C ASP A 266 -11.52 21.73 -1.96
N GLN A 267 -10.24 21.46 -1.73
CA GLN A 267 -9.74 20.74 -0.55
C GLN A 267 -9.06 21.71 0.42
N PRO A 268 -9.27 21.58 1.74
CA PRO A 268 -8.46 22.30 2.70
C PRO A 268 -6.99 21.85 2.58
N THR A 269 -6.05 22.79 2.75
CA THR A 269 -4.60 22.57 2.63
C THR A 269 -4.02 21.57 3.64
N ASN A 270 -4.83 21.13 4.62
CA ASN A 270 -4.51 20.09 5.58
C ASN A 270 -5.48 18.88 5.42
N GLN A 271 -5.28 18.06 4.39
CA GLN A 271 -6.05 16.82 4.17
C GLN A 271 -6.00 15.80 5.32
N LEU A 272 -5.26 16.12 6.38
CA LEU A 272 -4.93 15.29 7.51
C LEU A 272 -5.86 15.48 8.73
N SER A 273 -6.78 16.45 8.76
CA SER A 273 -7.51 16.78 10.02
C SER A 273 -9.01 16.48 10.06
N ASN A 274 -9.67 16.12 8.96
CA ASN A 274 -11.14 16.15 8.90
C ASN A 274 -11.76 14.78 8.61
N TYR A 275 -11.67 13.88 9.59
CA TYR A 275 -12.61 12.77 9.76
C TYR A 275 -13.63 13.21 10.84
N PRO A 276 -14.97 13.23 10.64
CA PRO A 276 -15.80 12.87 9.48
C PRO A 276 -16.62 14.03 8.87
N THR A 277 -16.40 15.30 9.21
CA THR A 277 -17.37 16.38 8.91
C THR A 277 -17.60 16.70 7.42
N ASN A 278 -16.77 16.24 6.49
CA ASN A 278 -16.91 16.49 5.03
C ASN A 278 -16.44 15.32 4.15
N ARG A 279 -16.79 14.07 4.48
CA ARG A 279 -16.36 12.87 3.72
C ARG A 279 -16.69 12.97 2.23
N LEU A 280 -17.92 13.34 1.89
CA LEU A 280 -18.39 13.50 0.51
C LEU A 280 -17.51 14.46 -0.31
N GLN A 281 -17.16 15.62 0.26
CA GLN A 281 -16.35 16.63 -0.41
C GLN A 281 -14.90 16.15 -0.58
N ASN A 282 -14.38 15.41 0.40
CA ASN A 282 -13.00 14.95 0.47
C ASN A 282 -12.75 13.68 -0.35
N TYR A 283 -13.78 12.85 -0.59
CA TYR A 283 -13.64 11.55 -1.23
C TYR A 283 -13.31 11.67 -2.71
N TYR A 284 -14.20 12.27 -3.49
CA TYR A 284 -14.06 12.43 -4.93
C TYR A 284 -13.98 13.90 -5.35
N GLN A 285 -13.48 14.11 -6.55
CA GLN A 285 -13.50 15.42 -7.20
C GLN A 285 -14.94 15.87 -7.51
N PRO A 286 -15.22 17.18 -7.59
CA PRO A 286 -16.56 17.68 -7.90
C PRO A 286 -17.13 17.19 -9.24
N ILE A 287 -16.28 16.80 -10.19
CA ILE A 287 -16.68 16.32 -11.52
C ILE A 287 -17.06 14.83 -11.54
N ALA A 288 -16.79 14.09 -10.47
CA ALA A 288 -17.05 12.66 -10.42
C ALA A 288 -18.54 12.38 -10.21
N GLN A 289 -19.08 11.43 -10.96
CA GLN A 289 -20.37 10.80 -10.65
C GLN A 289 -20.12 9.59 -9.75
N PHE A 290 -20.88 9.51 -8.66
CA PHE A 290 -20.80 8.41 -7.70
C PHE A 290 -22.13 8.24 -6.97
N THR A 291 -22.34 7.05 -6.44
CA THR A 291 -23.47 6.65 -5.62
C THR A 291 -23.16 6.80 -4.13
N GLN A 292 -24.18 6.60 -3.29
CA GLN A 292 -24.00 6.68 -1.84
C GLN A 292 -22.96 5.70 -1.31
N CYS A 293 -22.99 4.43 -1.77
CA CYS A 293 -22.04 3.42 -1.28
C CYS A 293 -20.60 3.78 -1.62
N GLU A 294 -20.33 4.31 -2.82
CA GLU A 294 -18.98 4.63 -3.32
C GLU A 294 -18.24 5.68 -2.47
N TYR A 295 -18.94 6.61 -1.81
CA TYR A 295 -18.28 7.58 -0.93
C TYR A 295 -18.45 7.25 0.57
N THR A 296 -19.38 6.36 0.96
CA THR A 296 -19.50 5.93 2.37
C THR A 296 -18.55 4.78 2.72
N LEU A 297 -18.26 3.90 1.76
CA LEU A 297 -17.28 2.82 1.90
C LEU A 297 -15.85 3.35 1.74
N ASP A 298 -14.87 2.66 2.30
CA ASP A 298 -13.46 2.89 1.97
C ASP A 298 -13.08 2.10 0.71
N CYS A 299 -12.05 2.56 -0.01
CA CYS A 299 -11.68 1.95 -1.29
C CYS A 299 -11.41 0.45 -1.17
N VAL A 300 -10.82 0.00 -0.05
CA VAL A 300 -10.53 -1.41 0.23
C VAL A 300 -11.77 -2.27 0.50
N ASP A 301 -12.94 -1.67 0.75
CA ASP A 301 -14.18 -2.41 0.89
C ASP A 301 -14.64 -2.98 -0.47
N CYS A 302 -14.32 -2.28 -1.57
CA CYS A 302 -14.60 -2.71 -2.94
C CYS A 302 -13.37 -3.31 -3.63
N HIS A 303 -12.24 -2.61 -3.65
CA HIS A 303 -11.03 -3.09 -4.33
C HIS A 303 -10.34 -4.17 -3.49
N THR A 304 -10.27 -5.38 -4.05
CA THR A 304 -9.66 -6.53 -3.39
C THR A 304 -8.14 -6.40 -3.29
N ARG A 305 -7.50 -7.39 -2.64
CA ARG A 305 -6.04 -7.49 -2.59
C ARG A 305 -5.40 -7.62 -3.97
N THR A 306 -6.10 -8.20 -4.95
CA THR A 306 -5.55 -8.47 -6.29
C THR A 306 -5.85 -7.31 -7.23
N GLU A 307 -7.04 -6.72 -7.14
CA GLU A 307 -7.36 -5.51 -7.90
C GLU A 307 -6.48 -4.32 -7.47
N ALA A 308 -6.17 -4.20 -6.18
CA ALA A 308 -5.34 -3.12 -5.66
C ALA A 308 -3.82 -3.38 -5.85
N MET A 309 -3.33 -4.58 -5.53
CA MET A 309 -1.89 -4.88 -5.57
C MET A 309 -1.42 -5.58 -6.85
N GLY A 310 -2.32 -5.87 -7.79
CA GLY A 310 -2.02 -6.66 -8.98
C GLY A 310 -2.29 -8.16 -8.80
N ASP A 311 -2.38 -8.86 -9.93
CA ASP A 311 -2.56 -10.31 -10.07
C ASP A 311 -1.26 -11.05 -10.44
N GLY A 312 -0.17 -10.33 -10.64
CA GLY A 312 1.11 -10.88 -11.09
C GLY A 312 1.42 -10.52 -12.54
N ASP A 313 0.37 -10.27 -13.34
CA ASP A 313 0.48 -9.92 -14.75
C ASP A 313 0.67 -8.41 -14.98
N ILE A 314 1.29 -8.06 -16.12
CA ILE A 314 1.36 -6.66 -16.56
C ILE A 314 0.13 -6.35 -17.41
N HIS A 315 -0.59 -5.29 -17.05
CA HIS A 315 -1.79 -4.84 -17.74
C HIS A 315 -1.58 -3.51 -18.48
N ALA A 316 -2.19 -3.37 -19.65
CA ALA A 316 -2.06 -2.17 -20.48
C ALA A 316 -2.95 -1.03 -19.98
N ALA A 317 -4.13 -1.33 -19.44
CA ALA A 317 -5.08 -0.35 -18.95
C ALA A 317 -5.62 -0.68 -17.57
N LYS A 318 -6.03 0.36 -16.82
CA LYS A 318 -6.71 0.18 -15.53
C LYS A 318 -7.99 -0.65 -15.66
N ALA A 319 -8.70 -0.51 -16.78
CA ALA A 319 -9.95 -1.22 -17.04
C ALA A 319 -9.76 -2.75 -17.12
N ASP A 320 -8.55 -3.22 -17.44
CA ASP A 320 -8.24 -4.65 -17.53
C ASP A 320 -8.15 -5.32 -16.15
N ILE A 321 -7.86 -4.54 -15.10
CA ILE A 321 -7.71 -5.01 -13.72
C ILE A 321 -9.01 -4.82 -12.92
N GLN A 322 -9.89 -3.90 -13.33
CA GLN A 322 -11.12 -3.57 -12.59
C GLN A 322 -12.23 -4.58 -12.86
N TYR A 323 -12.54 -5.44 -11.88
CA TYR A 323 -13.63 -6.42 -12.00
C TYR A 323 -14.68 -6.33 -10.88
N VAL A 324 -14.39 -5.64 -9.75
CA VAL A 324 -15.45 -5.36 -8.77
C VAL A 324 -16.38 -4.26 -9.30
N GLN A 325 -17.65 -4.62 -9.41
CA GLN A 325 -18.72 -3.80 -9.97
C GLN A 325 -19.95 -3.82 -9.06
N CYS A 326 -20.96 -2.99 -9.35
CA CYS A 326 -22.23 -3.01 -8.60
C CYS A 326 -22.86 -4.41 -8.57
N LYS A 327 -22.77 -5.16 -9.69
CA LYS A 327 -23.25 -6.55 -9.80
C LYS A 327 -22.54 -7.53 -8.86
N THR A 328 -21.30 -7.24 -8.45
CA THR A 328 -20.54 -8.11 -7.54
C THR A 328 -21.23 -8.17 -6.18
N CYS A 329 -21.75 -7.05 -5.70
CA CYS A 329 -22.47 -6.99 -4.42
C CYS A 329 -23.97 -7.19 -4.59
N HIS A 330 -24.58 -6.55 -5.59
CA HIS A 330 -26.05 -6.53 -5.71
C HIS A 330 -26.62 -7.55 -6.70
N GLY A 331 -25.78 -8.21 -7.51
CA GLY A 331 -26.24 -9.08 -8.59
C GLY A 331 -26.85 -8.27 -9.71
N THR A 332 -27.66 -8.93 -10.54
CA THR A 332 -28.38 -8.32 -11.66
C THR A 332 -29.90 -8.45 -11.44
N PRO A 333 -30.74 -7.88 -12.30
CA PRO A 333 -32.18 -8.17 -12.27
C PRO A 333 -32.52 -9.65 -12.44
N ALA A 334 -31.62 -10.44 -13.05
CA ALA A 334 -31.86 -11.85 -13.40
C ALA A 334 -31.03 -12.85 -12.56
N GLU A 335 -29.98 -12.41 -11.86
CA GLU A 335 -29.05 -13.28 -11.14
C GLU A 335 -28.68 -12.68 -9.78
N LEU A 336 -28.59 -13.54 -8.77
CA LEU A 336 -28.07 -13.13 -7.47
C LEU A 336 -26.53 -12.97 -7.54
N PRO A 337 -25.93 -12.19 -6.63
CA PRO A 337 -24.49 -12.16 -6.47
C PRO A 337 -23.87 -13.55 -6.28
N LEU A 338 -22.61 -13.70 -6.69
CA LEU A 338 -21.85 -14.92 -6.44
C LEU A 338 -21.52 -15.06 -4.95
N THR A 339 -21.66 -16.27 -4.43
CA THR A 339 -21.41 -16.58 -3.03
C THR A 339 -20.64 -17.88 -2.89
N GLN A 340 -19.96 -18.03 -1.75
CA GLN A 340 -19.27 -19.24 -1.34
C GLN A 340 -19.60 -19.55 0.12
N THR A 341 -19.98 -20.79 0.40
CA THR A 341 -20.08 -21.30 1.77
C THR A 341 -18.70 -21.80 2.21
N LEU A 342 -18.22 -21.32 3.35
CA LEU A 342 -16.92 -21.66 3.90
C LEU A 342 -16.96 -23.05 4.54
N THR A 343 -16.50 -24.05 3.82
CA THR A 343 -16.46 -25.45 4.29
C THR A 343 -15.06 -25.96 4.57
N ASP A 344 -14.04 -25.29 4.05
CA ASP A 344 -12.62 -25.58 4.27
C ASP A 344 -12.06 -24.66 5.38
N PRO A 345 -11.56 -25.20 6.51
CA PRO A 345 -10.95 -24.38 7.56
C PRO A 345 -9.68 -23.65 7.10
N ASP A 346 -9.03 -24.08 6.02
CA ASP A 346 -7.83 -23.46 5.48
C ASP A 346 -8.13 -22.39 4.40
N ASP A 347 -9.42 -22.10 4.16
CA ASP A 347 -9.84 -21.09 3.18
C ASP A 347 -9.21 -19.71 3.45
N LEU A 348 -8.83 -19.03 2.38
CA LEU A 348 -8.21 -17.71 2.43
C LEU A 348 -9.06 -16.69 3.21
N ALA A 349 -10.39 -16.80 3.17
CA ALA A 349 -11.28 -15.91 3.90
C ALA A 349 -11.00 -15.89 5.41
N PHE A 350 -10.71 -17.05 6.01
CA PHE A 350 -10.37 -17.14 7.44
C PHE A 350 -9.04 -16.44 7.75
N ARG A 351 -8.03 -16.59 6.88
CA ARG A 351 -6.74 -15.89 7.03
C ARG A 351 -6.94 -14.37 6.93
N LEU A 352 -7.75 -13.91 5.99
CA LEU A 352 -8.03 -12.48 5.83
C LEU A 352 -8.81 -11.90 7.03
N ALA A 353 -9.80 -12.63 7.55
CA ALA A 353 -10.52 -12.24 8.76
C ALA A 353 -9.61 -12.25 10.00
N PHE A 354 -8.65 -13.16 10.09
CA PHE A 354 -7.63 -13.14 11.14
C PHE A 354 -6.73 -11.90 11.05
N LEU A 355 -6.28 -11.54 9.84
CA LEU A 355 -5.42 -10.37 9.59
C LEU A 355 -6.15 -9.03 9.78
N ASN A 356 -7.48 -9.00 9.66
CA ASN A 356 -8.31 -7.85 9.94
C ASN A 356 -9.63 -8.28 10.59
N PRO A 357 -9.69 -8.38 11.93
CA PRO A 357 -10.81 -9.01 12.64
C PRO A 357 -12.01 -8.05 12.79
N VAL A 358 -12.62 -7.65 11.67
CA VAL A 358 -13.91 -6.92 11.66
C VAL A 358 -15.13 -7.84 11.63
N VAL A 359 -14.93 -9.09 11.26
CA VAL A 359 -15.94 -10.17 11.30
C VAL A 359 -15.33 -11.41 11.95
N ASP A 360 -16.17 -12.18 12.63
CA ASP A 360 -15.81 -13.46 13.25
C ASP A 360 -16.38 -14.59 12.40
N LEU A 361 -15.67 -14.95 11.33
CA LEU A 361 -16.12 -15.98 10.38
C LEU A 361 -16.06 -17.37 11.01
N GLN A 362 -17.10 -18.16 10.75
CA GLN A 362 -17.24 -19.55 11.19
C GLN A 362 -17.38 -20.49 9.98
N LEU A 363 -17.03 -21.77 10.19
CA LEU A 363 -17.36 -22.82 9.22
C LEU A 363 -18.87 -22.90 9.02
N GLY A 364 -19.28 -22.92 7.76
CA GLY A 364 -20.68 -22.90 7.33
C GLY A 364 -21.22 -21.50 7.03
N ASP A 365 -20.48 -20.43 7.36
CA ASP A 365 -20.85 -19.08 6.93
C ASP A 365 -20.80 -18.98 5.40
N THR A 366 -21.68 -18.15 4.84
CA THR A 366 -21.71 -17.88 3.40
C THR A 366 -21.35 -16.43 3.17
N ILE A 367 -20.34 -16.20 2.33
CA ILE A 367 -19.83 -14.88 1.98
C ILE A 367 -20.04 -14.59 0.49
N LEU A 368 -19.95 -13.33 0.11
CA LEU A 368 -19.82 -12.95 -1.29
C LEU A 368 -18.42 -13.26 -1.83
N VAL A 369 -18.37 -13.59 -3.12
CA VAL A 369 -17.13 -13.77 -3.86
C VAL A 369 -17.18 -12.97 -5.17
N THR A 370 -16.01 -12.56 -5.65
CA THR A 370 -15.91 -11.85 -6.93
C THR A 370 -16.06 -12.84 -8.09
N GLU A 371 -16.19 -12.32 -9.33
CA GLU A 371 -16.22 -13.17 -10.52
C GLU A 371 -14.88 -13.90 -10.79
N GLN A 372 -13.80 -13.44 -10.16
CA GLN A 372 -12.50 -14.13 -10.16
C GLN A 372 -12.36 -15.13 -9.00
N GLY A 373 -13.40 -15.31 -8.18
CA GLY A 373 -13.39 -16.22 -7.02
C GLY A 373 -12.69 -15.66 -5.79
N GLU A 374 -12.41 -14.35 -5.72
CA GLU A 374 -11.81 -13.77 -4.51
C GLU A 374 -12.84 -13.58 -3.41
N PRO A 375 -12.52 -13.96 -2.16
CA PRO A 375 -13.44 -13.82 -1.05
C PRO A 375 -13.60 -12.35 -0.64
N LEU A 376 -14.84 -11.86 -0.67
CA LEU A 376 -15.22 -10.65 0.06
C LEU A 376 -15.54 -11.03 1.50
N TRP A 377 -14.50 -11.48 2.23
CA TRP A 377 -14.58 -12.09 3.56
C TRP A 377 -15.33 -11.25 4.61
N ASN A 378 -15.38 -9.93 4.43
CA ASN A 378 -16.11 -9.00 5.28
C ASN A 378 -17.59 -8.80 4.86
N THR A 379 -18.11 -9.62 3.95
CA THR A 379 -19.46 -9.48 3.40
C THR A 379 -20.24 -10.80 3.42
N LEU A 380 -21.16 -10.93 4.38
CA LEU A 380 -21.90 -12.16 4.68
C LEU A 380 -23.30 -12.15 4.06
N VAL A 381 -23.79 -13.35 3.74
CA VAL A 381 -25.20 -13.62 3.44
C VAL A 381 -25.95 -13.90 4.73
N LEU A 382 -27.01 -13.13 4.99
CA LEU A 382 -27.83 -13.28 6.18
C LEU A 382 -28.96 -14.31 5.98
N PRO A 383 -29.53 -14.88 7.07
CA PRO A 383 -30.58 -15.90 6.97
C PRO A 383 -31.86 -15.46 6.25
N ASP A 384 -32.12 -14.16 6.17
CA ASP A 384 -33.27 -13.57 5.46
C ASP A 384 -33.01 -13.31 3.97
N GLY A 385 -31.84 -13.71 3.46
CA GLY A 385 -31.42 -13.50 2.07
C GLY A 385 -30.90 -12.09 1.77
N THR A 386 -30.76 -11.23 2.79
CA THR A 386 -30.05 -9.95 2.66
C THR A 386 -28.55 -10.14 2.89
N TYR A 387 -27.77 -9.08 2.68
CA TYR A 387 -26.33 -9.11 2.82
C TYR A 387 -25.86 -8.08 3.83
N GLN A 388 -24.74 -8.38 4.50
CA GLN A 388 -24.09 -7.49 5.46
C GLN A 388 -22.62 -7.32 5.09
N LEU A 389 -22.19 -6.09 4.83
CA LEU A 389 -20.78 -5.71 4.72
C LEU A 389 -20.33 -5.01 5.99
N VAL A 390 -19.16 -5.37 6.51
CA VAL A 390 -18.49 -4.64 7.60
C VAL A 390 -17.26 -3.92 7.05
N GLY A 391 -17.22 -2.59 7.15
CA GLY A 391 -16.13 -1.78 6.60
C GLY A 391 -14.78 -2.14 7.22
N LYS A 392 -13.77 -2.40 6.39
CA LYS A 392 -12.45 -2.92 6.80
C LYS A 392 -11.63 -1.93 7.62
N ALA A 393 -11.84 -0.63 7.41
CA ALA A 393 -11.18 0.42 8.18
C ALA A 393 -12.11 1.09 9.21
N THR A 394 -13.38 1.27 8.87
CA THR A 394 -14.36 1.97 9.74
C THR A 394 -15.05 1.08 10.76
N LYS A 395 -15.09 -0.25 10.52
CA LYS A 395 -15.96 -1.21 11.23
C LYS A 395 -17.45 -0.90 11.12
N GLN A 396 -17.85 0.01 10.21
CA GLN A 396 -19.25 0.34 10.00
C GLN A 396 -19.96 -0.83 9.35
N VAL A 397 -21.16 -1.15 9.85
CA VAL A 397 -22.00 -2.21 9.30
C VAL A 397 -22.95 -1.61 8.26
N PHE A 398 -22.97 -2.21 7.08
CA PHE A 398 -23.85 -1.86 5.97
C PHE A 398 -24.71 -3.08 5.64
N THR A 399 -26.02 -2.90 5.57
CA THR A 399 -26.93 -3.95 5.10
C THR A 399 -27.50 -3.55 3.74
N PHE A 400 -27.60 -4.52 2.83
CA PHE A 400 -28.11 -4.27 1.49
C PHE A 400 -28.87 -5.47 0.93
N ARG A 401 -29.59 -5.21 -0.17
CA ARG A 401 -30.46 -6.17 -0.85
C ARG A 401 -29.95 -6.43 -2.28
N PRO A 402 -30.26 -7.59 -2.87
CA PRO A 402 -29.96 -7.83 -4.27
C PRO A 402 -30.85 -6.96 -5.19
N VAL A 403 -30.40 -6.74 -6.43
CA VAL A 403 -31.20 -6.10 -7.48
C VAL A 403 -32.37 -6.99 -7.89
N MET A 404 -32.17 -8.32 -7.91
CA MET A 404 -33.22 -9.27 -8.20
C MET A 404 -34.43 -9.06 -7.26
N GLY A 405 -35.60 -8.83 -7.84
CA GLY A 405 -36.83 -8.61 -7.08
C GLY A 405 -36.97 -7.22 -6.43
N SER A 406 -36.02 -6.30 -6.66
CA SER A 406 -36.09 -4.92 -6.14
C SER A 406 -37.09 -4.01 -6.87
N GLY A 407 -37.58 -4.43 -8.04
CA GLY A 407 -38.36 -3.58 -8.96
C GLY A 407 -37.50 -2.72 -9.89
N CYS A 408 -36.18 -2.95 -9.93
CA CYS A 408 -35.30 -2.32 -10.91
C CYS A 408 -35.80 -2.56 -12.34
N THR A 409 -35.94 -1.48 -13.11
CA THR A 409 -36.46 -1.50 -14.48
C THR A 409 -35.37 -1.55 -15.55
N GLN A 410 -34.10 -1.55 -15.12
CA GLN A 410 -32.95 -1.71 -16.01
C GLN A 410 -32.95 -3.10 -16.65
N ASP A 411 -32.49 -3.20 -17.90
CA ASP A 411 -32.61 -4.45 -18.67
C ASP A 411 -31.68 -5.57 -18.20
N GLY A 412 -30.71 -5.26 -17.32
CA GLY A 412 -29.76 -6.20 -16.75
C GLY A 412 -28.61 -6.61 -17.67
N ARG A 413 -28.60 -6.16 -18.93
CA ARG A 413 -27.55 -6.50 -19.91
C ARG A 413 -26.34 -5.58 -19.78
N ASP A 414 -26.57 -4.29 -19.57
CA ASP A 414 -25.53 -3.36 -19.16
C ASP A 414 -25.46 -3.37 -17.64
N GLN A 415 -24.30 -3.69 -17.07
CA GLN A 415 -24.03 -3.68 -15.63
C GLN A 415 -22.82 -2.79 -15.31
N SER A 416 -22.53 -1.83 -16.19
CA SER A 416 -21.54 -0.78 -15.92
C SER A 416 -22.02 0.14 -14.80
N SER A 417 -21.09 0.67 -14.01
CA SER A 417 -21.42 1.67 -12.99
C SER A 417 -22.16 2.87 -13.57
N ALA A 418 -21.83 3.30 -14.79
CA ALA A 418 -22.49 4.42 -15.46
C ALA A 418 -24.00 4.19 -15.66
N TYR A 419 -24.41 2.96 -15.98
CA TYR A 419 -25.83 2.64 -16.10
C TYR A 419 -26.53 2.69 -14.74
N CYS A 420 -25.92 2.15 -13.69
CA CYS A 420 -26.44 2.25 -12.32
C CYS A 420 -26.50 3.72 -11.84
N HIS A 421 -25.50 4.53 -12.17
CA HIS A 421 -25.44 5.96 -11.82
C HIS A 421 -26.62 6.77 -12.36
N THR A 422 -27.25 6.34 -13.46
CA THR A 422 -28.45 7.00 -14.01
C THR A 422 -29.60 7.11 -12.99
N CYS A 423 -29.69 6.16 -12.06
CA CYS A 423 -30.74 6.16 -11.02
C CYS A 423 -30.19 6.33 -9.60
N HIS A 424 -28.90 6.08 -9.38
CA HIS A 424 -28.29 6.03 -8.05
C HIS A 424 -27.23 7.11 -7.80
N ALA A 425 -26.89 7.95 -8.78
CA ALA A 425 -25.95 9.03 -8.58
C ALA A 425 -26.44 10.00 -7.50
N VAL A 426 -25.53 10.40 -6.63
CA VAL A 426 -25.78 11.41 -5.60
C VAL A 426 -25.52 12.78 -6.21
N GLU A 427 -26.48 13.68 -6.08
CA GLU A 427 -26.28 15.10 -6.39
C GLU A 427 -25.40 15.72 -5.30
N ARG A 428 -24.29 16.36 -5.72
CA ARG A 428 -23.34 17.04 -4.84
C ARG A 428 -23.58 18.54 -4.78
#